data_AF-A0A833U2F3-F1
#
_entry.id   AF-A0A833U2F3-F1
#
_cell.length_a   1.000
_cell.length_b   1.000
_cell.length_c   1.000
_cell.angle_alpha   90.00
_cell.angle_beta   90.00
_cell.angle_gamma   90.00
#
_symmetry.space_group_name_H-M   'P 1'
#
loop_
_entity.id
_entity.type
_entity.pdbx_description
1 polymer ?
#
loop_
_entity_poly.entity_id
_entity_poly.type
_entity_poly.pdbx_seq_one_letter_code
_entity_poly.pdbx_strand_id
1 'polypeptide(L)'
;MTMQLKAPSRSHTIKSLPTASPLATVGNAGLRRPTDLFALKSSFFSPSLNLLLSPQQRTPASAAPRFSMRVASKQAYICRDCGYIYNERTPFEKVPDKYFCPVCGAPKRRFRAYEPAVAKNANEGEARKARKAQIQRDEAIGRALPIAVVVGVVALAGLYFYLNNSLG
;
A
#
# COMPACT_ATOMS: atom_id res chain seq x y z
N MET A 1 -27.60 19.17 2.04
CA MET A 1 -26.59 19.03 0.97
C MET A 1 -25.74 17.80 1.26
N THR A 2 -25.89 16.72 0.48
CA THR A 2 -25.11 15.47 0.62
C THR A 2 -24.03 15.45 -0.47
N MET A 3 -22.74 15.41 -0.08
CA MET A 3 -21.63 15.28 -1.03
C MET A 3 -21.12 13.84 -1.06
N GLN A 4 -21.35 13.18 -2.19
CA GLN A 4 -20.82 11.85 -2.52
C GLN A 4 -19.37 11.97 -3.04
N LEU A 5 -18.45 11.21 -2.44
CA LEU A 5 -17.06 11.05 -2.88
C LEU A 5 -16.98 10.08 -4.06
N LYS A 6 -16.34 10.48 -5.17
CA LYS A 6 -16.03 9.62 -6.33
C LYS A 6 -14.51 9.41 -6.42
N ALA A 7 -14.08 8.15 -6.44
CA ALA A 7 -12.70 7.74 -6.63
C ALA A 7 -12.25 7.82 -8.11
N PRO A 8 -10.96 8.11 -8.41
CA PRO A 8 -10.47 8.15 -9.79
C PRO A 8 -10.05 6.76 -10.31
N SER A 9 -10.57 6.41 -11.47
CA SER A 9 -10.20 5.25 -12.29
C SER A 9 -8.94 5.56 -13.11
N ARG A 10 -8.03 4.59 -13.17
CA ARG A 10 -6.74 4.65 -13.86
C ARG A 10 -6.86 3.93 -15.21
N SER A 11 -6.89 4.69 -16.31
CA SER A 11 -6.97 4.14 -17.67
C SER A 11 -5.59 4.12 -18.32
N HIS A 12 -5.14 2.91 -18.69
CA HIS A 12 -3.92 2.71 -19.48
C HIS A 12 -4.22 2.83 -20.97
N THR A 13 -3.47 3.72 -21.62
CA THR A 13 -3.45 3.98 -23.06
C THR A 13 -2.68 2.88 -23.78
N ILE A 14 -3.28 2.28 -24.82
CA ILE A 14 -2.54 1.58 -25.88
C ILE A 14 -3.01 2.14 -27.21
N LYS A 15 -2.07 2.74 -27.96
CA LYS A 15 -2.22 3.24 -29.33
C LYS A 15 -1.85 2.12 -30.30
N SER A 16 -2.69 1.88 -31.33
CA SER A 16 -2.24 1.65 -32.72
C SER A 16 -3.43 1.46 -33.67
N LEU A 17 -3.56 2.37 -34.64
CA LEU A 17 -4.27 2.28 -35.94
C LEU A 17 -3.28 1.62 -36.96
N PRO A 18 -3.60 1.28 -38.24
CA PRO A 18 -4.80 1.65 -38.99
C PRO A 18 -5.42 0.68 -40.03
N THR A 19 -6.65 1.03 -40.44
CA THR A 19 -7.22 1.08 -41.82
C THR A 19 -7.31 -0.17 -42.71
N ALA A 20 -8.56 -0.57 -43.05
CA ALA A 20 -9.18 -0.58 -44.40
C ALA A 20 -10.20 -1.73 -44.57
N SER A 21 -11.41 -1.39 -45.01
CA SER A 21 -12.43 -2.30 -45.56
C SER A 21 -12.17 -2.60 -47.05
N PRO A 22 -12.76 -3.68 -47.62
CA PRO A 22 -13.86 -3.46 -48.58
C PRO A 22 -14.99 -4.52 -48.58
N LEU A 23 -16.10 -4.16 -49.24
CA LEU A 23 -17.35 -4.90 -49.52
C LEU A 23 -17.22 -6.04 -50.57
N ALA A 24 -18.08 -7.08 -50.48
CA ALA A 24 -18.77 -7.82 -51.58
C ALA A 24 -19.67 -8.94 -50.95
N THR A 25 -21.00 -9.01 -51.13
CA THR A 25 -21.85 -9.45 -52.28
C THR A 25 -22.15 -10.97 -52.34
N VAL A 26 -23.40 -11.32 -51.98
CA VAL A 26 -24.37 -12.32 -52.55
C VAL A 26 -23.97 -13.80 -52.78
N GLY A 27 -24.80 -14.74 -52.30
CA GLY A 27 -25.10 -15.99 -53.03
C GLY A 27 -25.37 -17.29 -52.24
N ASN A 28 -26.66 -17.52 -51.92
CA ASN A 28 -27.46 -18.76 -51.96
C ASN A 28 -27.08 -20.10 -51.28
N ALA A 29 -28.07 -20.57 -50.50
CA ALA A 29 -28.61 -21.94 -50.37
C ALA A 29 -27.80 -23.06 -49.67
N GLY A 30 -28.34 -23.55 -48.54
CA GLY A 30 -27.87 -24.79 -47.91
C GLY A 30 -28.50 -25.18 -46.56
N LEU A 31 -29.74 -25.69 -46.59
CA LEU A 31 -30.38 -26.66 -45.67
C LEU A 31 -30.44 -26.47 -44.13
N ARG A 32 -31.71 -26.37 -43.69
CA ARG A 32 -32.41 -26.97 -42.53
C ARG A 32 -32.77 -26.13 -41.30
N ARG A 33 -34.01 -26.41 -40.88
CA ARG A 33 -34.98 -25.74 -40.01
C ARG A 33 -34.72 -26.03 -38.52
N PRO A 34 -35.13 -25.13 -37.60
CA PRO A 34 -34.85 -25.22 -36.17
C PRO A 34 -35.88 -26.09 -35.45
N THR A 35 -35.57 -26.51 -34.23
CA THR A 35 -36.55 -26.64 -33.13
C THR A 35 -35.82 -26.79 -31.80
N ASP A 36 -35.96 -25.77 -30.95
CA ASP A 36 -35.94 -25.91 -29.50
C ASP A 36 -36.95 -26.99 -29.10
N LEU A 37 -36.47 -28.04 -28.47
CA LEU A 37 -37.29 -28.98 -27.71
C LEU A 37 -36.93 -28.82 -26.24
N PHE A 38 -37.74 -27.99 -25.58
CA PHE A 38 -38.26 -28.15 -24.23
C PHE A 38 -37.50 -29.18 -23.38
N ALA A 39 -36.79 -28.71 -22.36
CA ALA A 39 -37.45 -28.52 -21.07
C ALA A 39 -38.16 -29.81 -20.63
N LEU A 40 -37.48 -30.59 -19.80
CA LEU A 40 -38.05 -31.34 -18.68
C LEU A 40 -36.88 -31.83 -17.82
N LYS A 41 -36.48 -30.98 -16.87
CA LYS A 41 -35.82 -31.43 -15.64
C LYS A 41 -36.80 -32.35 -14.94
N SER A 42 -36.57 -33.65 -15.04
CA SER A 42 -37.26 -34.64 -14.22
C SER A 42 -36.33 -35.15 -13.11
N SER A 43 -36.83 -34.94 -11.91
CA SER A 43 -36.34 -35.41 -10.63
C SER A 43 -36.50 -36.92 -10.51
N PHE A 44 -35.41 -37.68 -10.65
CA PHE A 44 -35.35 -39.08 -10.22
C PHE A 44 -33.94 -39.45 -9.81
N PHE A 45 -33.57 -39.17 -8.56
CA PHE A 45 -32.51 -39.92 -7.89
C PHE A 45 -33.03 -40.39 -6.54
N SER A 46 -33.22 -41.71 -6.49
CA SER A 46 -33.75 -42.49 -5.37
C SER A 46 -32.88 -42.35 -4.11
N PRO A 47 -33.45 -42.16 -2.91
CA PRO A 47 -32.71 -42.03 -1.66
C PRO A 47 -32.60 -43.39 -0.98
N SER A 48 -31.66 -44.25 -1.38
CA SER A 48 -31.32 -45.42 -0.58
C SER A 48 -29.96 -45.95 -1.00
N LEU A 49 -29.13 -46.30 -0.02
CA LEU A 49 -27.79 -46.91 -0.13
C LEU A 49 -26.65 -45.89 -0.30
N ASN A 50 -26.27 -45.28 0.82
CA ASN A 50 -24.86 -45.12 1.22
C ASN A 50 -24.82 -44.72 2.71
N LEU A 51 -25.43 -45.55 3.55
CA LEU A 51 -25.39 -45.41 5.01
C LEU A 51 -24.27 -46.28 5.61
N LEU A 52 -23.13 -46.37 4.93
CA LEU A 52 -21.93 -47.04 5.43
C LEU A 52 -20.68 -46.32 4.90
N LEU A 53 -19.74 -46.06 5.83
CA LEU A 53 -18.41 -45.44 5.68
C LEU A 53 -18.35 -43.91 5.78
N SER A 54 -18.28 -43.44 7.03
CA SER A 54 -17.28 -42.44 7.41
C SER A 54 -16.32 -43.13 8.39
N PRO A 55 -15.02 -43.20 8.07
CA PRO A 55 -14.11 -42.35 8.83
C PRO A 55 -12.93 -41.82 8.01
N GLN A 56 -12.71 -40.50 8.11
CA GLN A 56 -11.39 -39.91 8.27
C GLN A 56 -10.33 -40.20 7.18
N GLN A 57 -10.31 -39.36 6.13
CA GLN A 57 -9.06 -39.02 5.44
C GLN A 57 -8.87 -37.50 5.47
N ARG A 58 -8.20 -37.08 6.54
CA ARG A 58 -7.52 -35.80 6.65
C ARG A 58 -6.54 -35.70 5.49
N THR A 59 -6.83 -34.86 4.51
CA THR A 59 -5.83 -34.44 3.54
C THR A 59 -4.79 -33.61 4.28
N PRO A 60 -3.48 -33.97 4.24
CA PRO A 60 -2.46 -33.10 4.78
C PRO A 60 -2.43 -31.85 3.91
N ALA A 61 -2.62 -30.71 4.57
CA ALA A 61 -2.47 -29.39 4.01
C ALA A 61 -1.22 -29.32 3.14
N SER A 62 -1.39 -28.82 1.90
CA SER A 62 -0.30 -28.29 1.09
C SER A 62 0.51 -27.36 1.98
N ALA A 63 1.68 -27.83 2.41
CA ALA A 63 2.58 -27.04 3.21
C ALA A 63 3.09 -25.94 2.28
N ALA A 64 2.41 -24.80 2.29
CA ALA A 64 2.88 -23.56 1.71
C ALA A 64 4.36 -23.40 2.10
N PRO A 65 5.25 -22.98 1.17
CA PRO A 65 6.66 -22.84 1.46
C PRO A 65 6.78 -21.98 2.71
N ARG A 66 7.29 -22.59 3.78
CA ARG A 66 7.56 -21.89 5.02
C ARG A 66 8.75 -21.01 4.72
N PHE A 67 8.47 -19.82 4.20
CA PHE A 67 9.41 -18.73 4.15
C PHE A 67 9.92 -18.58 5.57
N SER A 68 11.11 -19.14 5.82
CA SER A 68 11.85 -18.98 7.06
C SER A 68 11.89 -17.49 7.32
N MET A 69 11.04 -17.07 8.26
CA MET A 69 10.93 -15.70 8.70
C MET A 69 12.22 -15.45 9.47
N ARG A 70 13.26 -15.02 8.76
CA ARG A 70 14.48 -14.53 9.36
C ARG A 70 14.09 -13.21 10.02
N VAL A 71 13.64 -13.31 11.28
CA VAL A 71 13.26 -12.18 12.11
C VAL A 71 14.47 -11.25 12.12
N ALA A 72 14.26 -10.08 11.52
CA ALA A 72 15.13 -8.92 11.62
C ALA A 72 15.46 -8.65 13.10
N SER A 73 16.60 -8.01 13.36
CA SER A 73 16.97 -7.54 14.69
C SER A 73 15.78 -6.95 15.48
N LYS A 74 15.78 -7.12 16.81
CA LYS A 74 14.73 -6.66 17.73
C LYS A 74 14.26 -5.20 17.50
N GLN A 75 15.12 -4.35 16.92
CA GLN A 75 14.84 -2.97 16.56
C GLN A 75 15.19 -2.70 15.09
N ALA A 76 14.32 -1.96 14.38
CA ALA A 76 14.59 -1.43 13.05
C ALA A 76 15.09 0.01 13.12
N TYR A 77 15.84 0.45 12.09
CA TYR A 77 16.39 1.80 12.04
C TYR A 77 16.06 2.48 10.71
N ILE A 78 15.66 3.76 10.74
CA ILE A 78 15.31 4.54 9.55
C ILE A 78 16.35 5.62 9.26
N CYS A 79 16.75 5.74 7.99
CA CYS A 79 17.58 6.83 7.50
C CYS A 79 16.77 8.12 7.36
N ARG A 80 17.16 9.20 8.05
CA ARG A 80 16.46 10.50 7.99
C ARG A 80 16.51 11.18 6.62
N ASP A 81 17.55 10.93 5.83
CA ASP A 81 17.74 11.61 4.54
C ASP A 81 16.81 11.09 3.45
N CYS A 82 16.48 9.80 3.54
CA CYS A 82 15.86 9.11 2.41
C CYS A 82 14.77 8.11 2.78
N GLY A 83 14.57 7.78 4.06
CA GLY A 83 13.52 6.88 4.52
C GLY A 83 13.77 5.38 4.31
N TYR A 84 15.02 4.98 4.04
CA TYR A 84 15.43 3.57 4.01
C TYR A 84 15.36 2.96 5.41
N ILE A 85 14.79 1.76 5.53
CA ILE A 85 14.68 1.00 6.78
C ILE A 85 15.71 -0.12 6.77
N TYR A 86 16.60 -0.09 7.76
CA TYR A 86 17.52 -1.14 8.12
C TYR A 86 16.81 -2.15 9.02
N ASN A 87 16.71 -3.38 8.54
CA ASN A 87 16.07 -4.51 9.22
C ASN A 87 16.87 -5.81 8.99
N GLU A 88 18.20 -5.70 8.96
CA GLU A 88 19.07 -6.85 8.77
C GLU A 88 19.16 -7.71 10.04
N ARG A 89 19.81 -8.87 9.93
CA ARG A 89 20.03 -9.77 11.08
C ARG A 89 21.01 -9.19 12.09
N THR A 90 21.99 -8.45 11.59
CA THR A 90 23.01 -7.76 12.39
C THR A 90 22.35 -6.60 13.13
N PRO A 91 22.37 -6.56 14.47
CA PRO A 91 21.90 -5.40 15.21
C PRO A 91 22.63 -4.14 14.76
N PHE A 92 21.90 -3.03 14.65
CA PHE A 92 22.43 -1.77 14.12
C PHE A 92 23.58 -1.21 14.97
N GLU A 93 23.62 -1.54 16.26
CA GLU A 93 24.66 -1.12 17.20
C GLU A 93 26.01 -1.76 16.87
N LYS A 94 25.99 -3.00 16.35
CA LYS A 94 27.19 -3.76 15.97
C LYS A 94 27.69 -3.43 14.56
N VAL A 95 26.90 -2.71 13.78
CA VAL A 95 27.30 -2.26 12.44
C VAL A 95 28.46 -1.27 12.58
N PRO A 96 29.53 -1.39 11.78
CA PRO A 96 30.67 -0.47 11.86
C PRO A 96 30.25 0.97 11.52
N ASP A 97 30.97 1.96 12.04
CA ASP A 97 30.65 3.38 11.80
C ASP A 97 30.89 3.84 10.36
N LYS A 98 31.66 3.04 9.59
CA LYS A 98 31.85 3.20 8.15
C LYS A 98 30.63 2.75 7.32
N TYR A 99 29.53 2.33 7.96
CA TYR A 99 28.30 1.99 7.26
C TYR A 99 27.62 3.23 6.68
N PHE A 100 27.26 3.12 5.40
CA PHE A 100 26.54 4.13 4.65
C PHE A 100 25.19 3.59 4.20
N CYS A 101 24.18 4.45 4.18
CA CYS A 101 22.87 4.10 3.67
C CYS A 101 22.99 3.66 2.20
N PRO A 102 22.51 2.46 1.84
CA PRO A 102 22.72 1.88 0.50
C PRO A 102 22.02 2.65 -0.62
N VAL A 103 21.17 3.63 -0.29
CA VAL A 103 20.39 4.34 -1.31
C VAL A 103 20.76 5.82 -1.42
N CYS A 104 21.27 6.44 -0.36
CA CYS A 104 21.62 7.87 -0.40
C CYS A 104 23.03 8.17 0.07
N GLY A 105 23.80 7.17 0.53
CA GLY A 105 25.16 7.38 1.03
C GLY A 105 25.23 8.14 2.36
N ALA A 106 24.12 8.34 3.07
CA ALA A 106 24.14 8.98 4.39
C ALA A 106 24.90 8.13 5.41
N PRO A 107 25.73 8.73 6.28
CA PRO A 107 26.49 7.99 7.29
C PRO A 107 25.57 7.41 8.38
N LYS A 108 26.02 6.37 9.08
CA LYS A 108 25.32 5.69 10.19
C LYS A 108 24.67 6.65 11.20
N ARG A 109 25.33 7.78 11.54
CA ARG A 109 24.81 8.83 12.45
C ARG A 109 23.48 9.48 12.03
N ARG A 110 23.06 9.37 10.76
CA ARG A 110 21.79 9.90 10.25
C ARG A 110 20.61 8.94 10.45
N PHE A 111 20.86 7.71 10.90
CA PHE A 111 19.82 6.75 11.22
C PHE A 111 19.22 7.01 12.60
N ARG A 112 17.95 6.66 12.77
CA ARG A 112 17.20 6.75 14.03
C ARG A 112 16.40 5.48 14.26
N ALA A 113 16.08 5.17 15.50
CA ALA A 113 15.23 4.03 15.83
C ALA A 113 13.86 4.18 15.13
N TYR A 114 13.37 3.07 14.57
CA TYR A 114 12.10 2.97 13.88
C TYR A 114 11.22 1.97 14.63
N GLU A 115 10.28 2.50 15.41
CA GLU A 115 9.31 1.75 16.20
C GLU A 115 8.23 1.01 15.38
N PRO A 116 7.74 1.53 14.23
CA PRO A 116 6.66 0.85 13.52
C PRO A 116 7.07 -0.53 13.00
N ALA A 117 6.11 -1.45 12.97
CA ALA A 117 6.32 -2.79 12.42
C ALA A 117 6.78 -2.72 10.95
N VAL A 118 7.88 -3.41 10.64
CA VAL A 118 8.47 -3.43 9.31
C VAL A 118 7.81 -4.53 8.48
N ALA A 119 7.06 -4.15 7.45
CA ALA A 119 6.54 -5.09 6.45
C ALA A 119 7.67 -5.62 5.55
N LYS A 120 7.48 -6.79 4.93
CA LYS A 120 8.47 -7.41 4.01
C LYS A 120 8.96 -6.48 2.89
N ASN A 121 8.10 -5.54 2.49
CA ASN A 121 8.30 -4.62 1.38
C ASN A 121 8.53 -3.18 1.84
N ALA A 122 8.97 -2.98 3.10
CA ALA A 122 9.11 -1.65 3.67
C ALA A 122 9.98 -0.72 2.82
N ASN A 123 10.96 -1.25 2.09
CA ASN A 123 11.88 -0.45 1.26
C ASN A 123 11.42 -0.21 -0.19
N GLU A 124 10.20 -0.62 -0.58
CA GLU A 124 9.64 -0.29 -1.89
C GLU A 124 9.53 1.22 -2.12
N GLY A 125 9.64 1.64 -3.39
CA GLY A 125 9.78 3.05 -3.77
C GLY A 125 8.63 3.94 -3.32
N GLU A 126 7.38 3.48 -3.41
CA GLU A 126 6.20 4.25 -3.00
C GLU A 126 6.10 4.40 -1.48
N ALA A 127 6.21 3.29 -0.74
CA ALA A 127 6.20 3.29 0.72
C ALA A 127 7.29 4.21 1.30
N ARG A 128 8.45 4.22 0.65
CA ARG A 128 9.57 5.07 1.04
C ARG A 128 9.35 6.55 0.73
N LYS A 129 8.79 6.89 -0.43
CA LYS A 129 8.44 8.28 -0.77
C LYS A 129 7.41 8.83 0.21
N ALA A 130 6.39 8.05 0.54
CA ALA A 130 5.38 8.42 1.52
C ALA A 130 6.00 8.69 2.90
N ARG A 131 6.85 7.80 3.40
CA ARG A 131 7.57 8.01 4.67
C ARG A 131 8.49 9.22 4.63
N LYS A 132 9.22 9.44 3.53
CA LYS A 132 10.09 10.62 3.40
C LYS A 132 9.27 11.91 3.47
N ALA A 133 8.10 11.94 2.83
CA ALA A 133 7.19 13.09 2.90
C ALA A 133 6.69 13.33 4.34
N GLN A 134 6.39 12.26 5.08
CA GLN A 134 6.02 12.35 6.49
C GLN A 134 7.16 12.88 7.35
N ILE A 135 8.37 12.31 7.24
CA ILE A 135 9.57 12.80 7.94
C ILE A 135 9.81 14.29 7.65
N GLN A 136 9.64 14.72 6.39
CA GLN A 136 9.81 16.12 6.01
C GLN A 136 8.73 17.03 6.61
N ARG A 137 7.48 16.59 6.66
CA ARG A 137 6.39 17.32 7.31
C ARG A 137 6.66 17.47 8.81
N ASP A 138 7.06 16.40 9.48
CA ASP A 138 7.34 16.41 10.92
C ASP A 138 8.54 17.30 11.25
N GLU A 139 9.58 17.29 10.40
CA GLU A 139 10.72 18.21 10.54
C GLU A 139 10.30 19.66 10.30
N ALA A 140 9.46 19.94 9.31
CA ALA A 140 8.94 21.27 9.06
C ALA A 140 8.09 21.79 10.24
N ILE A 141 7.22 20.93 10.79
CA ILE A 141 6.43 21.25 11.99
C ILE A 141 7.35 21.50 13.19
N GLY A 142 8.34 20.63 13.42
CA GLY A 142 9.30 20.78 14.53
C GLY A 142 10.13 22.07 14.44
N ARG A 143 10.39 22.58 13.23
CA ARG A 143 11.05 23.87 13.00
C ARG A 143 10.10 25.06 13.18
N ALA A 144 8.87 24.96 12.70
CA ALA A 144 7.90 26.05 12.72
C ALA A 144 7.26 26.25 14.10
N LEU A 145 7.01 25.17 14.84
CA LEU A 145 6.33 25.19 16.13
C LEU A 145 6.97 26.15 17.15
N PRO A 146 8.30 26.11 17.43
CA PRO A 146 8.90 27.04 18.38
C PRO A 146 8.83 28.50 17.89
N ILE A 147 8.96 28.73 16.58
CA ILE A 147 8.85 30.07 16.00
C ILE A 147 7.43 30.62 16.19
N ALA A 148 6.42 29.81 15.87
CA ALA A 148 5.02 30.20 16.03
C ALA A 148 4.68 30.52 17.50
N VAL A 149 5.22 29.74 18.44
CA VAL A 149 5.07 30.00 19.88
C VAL A 149 5.67 31.36 20.26
N VAL A 150 6.90 31.66 19.84
CA VAL A 150 7.57 32.94 20.13
C VAL A 150 6.79 34.12 19.54
N VAL A 151 6.38 34.02 18.27
CA VAL A 151 5.60 35.08 17.61
C VAL A 151 4.26 35.30 18.33
N GLY A 152 3.58 34.22 18.73
CA GLY A 152 2.36 34.31 19.52
C GLY A 152 2.54 35.06 20.84
N VAL A 153 3.62 34.76 21.59
CA VAL A 153 3.94 35.44 22.85
C VAL A 153 4.22 36.92 22.63
N VAL A 154 5.01 37.27 21.61
CA VAL A 154 5.32 38.68 21.29
C VAL A 154 4.06 39.46 20.90
N ALA A 155 3.18 38.87 20.09
CA ALA A 155 1.92 39.50 19.70
C ALA A 155 1.00 39.74 20.91
N LEU A 156 0.89 38.77 21.82
CA LEU A 156 0.11 38.91 23.05
C LEU A 156 0.68 39.97 23.98
N ALA A 157 2.02 40.01 24.15
CA ALA A 157 2.67 41.04 24.96
C ALA A 157 2.49 42.45 24.36
N GLY A 158 2.61 42.58 23.04
CA GLY A 158 2.36 43.83 22.32
C GLY A 158 0.91 44.30 22.46
N LEU A 159 -0.06 43.38 22.35
CA LEU A 159 -1.47 43.69 22.56
C LEU A 159 -1.75 44.12 24.01
N TYR A 160 -1.17 43.44 25.00
CA TYR A 160 -1.29 43.81 26.40
C TYR A 160 -0.76 45.23 26.65
N PHE A 161 0.43 45.54 26.13
CA PHE A 161 1.02 46.88 26.25
C PHE A 161 0.18 47.95 25.55
N TYR A 162 -0.35 47.65 24.35
CA TYR A 162 -1.22 48.57 23.63
C TYR A 162 -2.47 48.91 24.44
N LEU A 163 -3.20 47.89 24.94
CA LEU A 163 -4.40 48.10 25.74
C LEU A 163 -4.09 48.88 27.02
N ASN A 164 -2.99 48.55 27.71
CA ASN A 164 -2.63 49.22 28.95
C ASN A 164 -2.26 50.70 28.77
N ASN A 165 -1.76 51.10 27.58
CA ASN A 165 -1.45 52.50 27.27
C ASN A 165 -2.60 53.27 26.61
N SER A 166 -3.63 52.59 26.10
CA SER A 166 -4.77 53.24 25.42
C SER A 166 -6.01 53.36 26.31
N LEU A 167 -6.07 52.63 27.42
CA LEU A 167 -7.16 52.65 28.40
C LEU A 167 -6.80 53.38 29.71
N GLY A 168 -5.56 53.86 29.86
CA GLY A 168 -5.08 54.66 30.98
C GLY A 168 -4.83 56.10 30.55
#